data_AF-A0A6N2E447-F1
#
_entry.id   AF-A0A6N2E447-F1
#
_cell.length_a   1.000
_cell.length_b   1.000
_cell.length_c   1.000
_cell.angle_alpha   90.00
_cell.angle_beta   90.00
_cell.angle_gamma   90.00
#
_symmetry.space_group_name_H-M   'P 1'
#
loop_
_entity.id
_entity.type
_entity.pdbx_description
1 polymer ?
#
loop_
_entity_poly.entity_id
_entity_poly.type
_entity_poly.pdbx_seq_one_letter_code
_entity_poly.pdbx_strand_id
1 'polypeptide(L)'
;MELHSAFHILGVKPDCDSGELSKAFRTAVKQYHPDFNAERLEWSHEMMTRLNSAYAVAVEHLRRRGKGIPTDGYFHDSSTSSGPNGHSHSRNEGSTQAEQTHAAWSESPSERNPKFDAHFPGYCDEVIEALYLYYQYGLENLHLRNEGNLRFRYRTTLKRLLKAAEKLSHLEVLELSARERLELEGYLRFSLAFLRCAKGGIVFMPSLGNYETKAHRHYNHASRILDNAVKRAFFDNHFLTPSNSLSQETLSLCEQELLIVRGGYAESRYYEDAGFKLRLVERLIFLLKL
;
A
#
# COMPACT_ATOMS: atom_id res chain seq x y z
N MET A 1 -26.68 -8.09 8.67
CA MET A 1 -26.55 -6.99 9.63
C MET A 1 -27.54 -5.92 9.22
N GLU A 2 -28.40 -5.49 10.13
CA GLU A 2 -29.43 -4.47 9.88
C GLU A 2 -28.83 -3.05 9.82
N LEU A 3 -29.46 -2.17 9.04
CA LEU A 3 -28.95 -0.82 8.79
C LEU A 3 -28.82 0.01 10.07
N HIS A 4 -29.82 -0.05 10.95
CA HIS A 4 -29.80 0.67 12.23
C HIS A 4 -28.65 0.18 13.13
N SER A 5 -28.42 -1.13 13.17
CA SER A 5 -27.30 -1.74 13.90
C SER A 5 -25.95 -1.32 13.32
N ALA A 6 -25.84 -1.16 11.99
CA ALA A 6 -24.60 -0.71 11.35
C ALA A 6 -24.19 0.70 11.78
N PHE A 7 -25.12 1.65 11.77
CA PHE A 7 -24.87 3.03 12.23
C PHE A 7 -24.56 3.09 13.73
N HIS A 8 -25.26 2.29 14.54
CA HIS A 8 -24.98 2.18 15.98
C HIS A 8 -23.59 1.62 16.27
N ILE A 9 -23.14 0.58 15.55
CA ILE A 9 -21.79 0.01 15.69
C ILE A 9 -20.72 1.05 15.32
N LEU A 10 -20.98 1.90 14.34
CA LEU A 10 -20.07 2.96 13.91
C LEU A 10 -20.16 4.23 14.78
N GLY A 11 -21.14 4.31 15.68
CA GLY A 11 -21.34 5.45 16.56
C GLY A 11 -21.76 6.74 15.85
N VAL A 12 -22.41 6.64 14.68
CA VAL A 12 -22.86 7.80 13.89
C VAL A 12 -24.35 7.72 13.59
N LYS A 13 -24.96 8.86 13.28
CA LYS A 13 -26.39 8.92 12.96
C LYS A 13 -26.66 8.42 11.54
N PRO A 14 -27.86 7.87 11.25
CA PRO A 14 -28.21 7.35 9.91
C PRO A 14 -28.25 8.40 8.78
N ASP A 15 -28.24 9.68 9.12
CA ASP A 15 -28.22 10.83 8.22
C ASP A 15 -26.84 11.47 8.06
N CYS A 16 -25.81 10.89 8.69
CA CYS A 16 -24.42 11.36 8.62
C CYS A 16 -23.94 11.49 7.18
N ASP A 17 -22.99 12.39 6.96
CA ASP A 17 -22.31 12.46 5.68
C ASP A 17 -21.24 11.37 5.55
N SER A 18 -20.70 11.25 4.34
CA SER A 18 -19.63 10.32 4.01
C SER A 18 -18.36 10.53 4.84
N GLY A 19 -17.99 11.79 5.10
CA GLY A 19 -16.78 12.14 5.83
C GLY A 19 -16.89 11.77 7.31
N GLU A 20 -18.05 12.02 7.91
CA GLU A 20 -18.39 11.63 9.28
C GLU A 20 -18.36 10.10 9.44
N LEU A 21 -18.95 9.38 8.48
CA LEU A 21 -18.93 7.91 8.47
C LEU A 21 -17.50 7.36 8.40
N SER A 22 -16.66 7.89 7.50
CA SER A 22 -15.26 7.48 7.37
C SER A 22 -14.44 7.82 8.62
N LYS A 23 -14.66 9.00 9.23
CA LYS A 23 -13.97 9.41 10.45
C LYS A 23 -14.30 8.49 11.63
N ALA A 24 -15.57 8.17 11.80
CA ALA A 24 -16.02 7.30 12.89
C ALA A 24 -15.52 5.86 12.70
N PHE A 25 -15.55 5.34 11.47
CA PHE A 25 -14.97 4.05 11.14
C PHE A 25 -13.47 3.98 11.46
N ARG A 26 -12.69 4.97 11.03
CA ARG A 26 -11.24 5.04 11.33
C ARG A 26 -10.96 5.08 12.83
N THR A 27 -11.79 5.81 13.57
CA THR A 27 -11.68 5.91 15.04
C THR A 27 -11.93 4.54 15.69
N ALA A 28 -12.98 3.85 15.27
CA ALA A 28 -13.31 2.52 15.77
C ALA A 28 -12.28 1.45 15.36
N VAL A 29 -11.71 1.52 14.15
CA VAL A 29 -10.64 0.58 13.72
C VAL A 29 -9.44 0.68 14.66
N LYS A 30 -9.01 1.90 15.01
CA LYS A 30 -7.90 2.10 15.97
C LYS A 30 -8.21 1.52 17.35
N GLN A 31 -9.47 1.50 17.76
CA GLN A 31 -9.87 0.96 19.05
C GLN A 31 -9.89 -0.58 19.08
N TYR A 32 -10.31 -1.22 17.99
CA TYR A 32 -10.57 -2.66 17.95
C TYR A 32 -9.52 -3.48 17.19
N HIS A 33 -8.48 -2.84 16.62
CA HIS A 33 -7.45 -3.57 15.88
C HIS A 33 -6.72 -4.59 16.78
N PRO A 34 -6.45 -5.81 16.30
CA PRO A 34 -5.74 -6.83 17.08
C PRO A 34 -4.35 -6.38 17.54
N ASP A 35 -3.69 -5.48 16.82
CA ASP A 35 -2.37 -4.94 17.21
C ASP A 35 -2.41 -4.12 18.51
N PHE A 36 -3.54 -3.47 18.83
CA PHE A 36 -3.72 -2.74 20.09
C PHE A 36 -4.34 -3.61 21.19
N ASN A 37 -4.78 -4.82 20.85
CA ASN A 37 -5.55 -5.71 21.70
C ASN A 37 -4.99 -7.14 21.64
N ALA A 38 -3.67 -7.27 21.72
CA ALA A 38 -2.95 -8.54 21.58
C ALA A 38 -3.38 -9.60 22.61
N GLU A 39 -3.84 -9.17 23.78
CA GLU A 39 -4.36 -10.05 24.85
C GLU A 39 -5.79 -10.55 24.58
N ARG A 40 -6.47 -10.00 23.56
CA ARG A 40 -7.88 -10.28 23.21
C ARG A 40 -8.05 -10.43 21.70
N LEU A 41 -7.20 -11.24 21.07
CA LEU A 41 -7.15 -11.46 19.62
C LEU A 41 -8.50 -11.88 19.02
N GLU A 42 -9.19 -12.86 19.61
CA GLU A 42 -10.47 -13.35 19.10
C GLU A 42 -11.55 -12.26 19.14
N TRP A 43 -11.64 -11.53 20.26
CA TRP A 43 -12.57 -10.41 20.42
C TRP A 43 -12.28 -9.29 19.43
N SER A 44 -11.00 -8.97 19.22
CA SER A 44 -10.57 -7.92 18.28
C SER A 44 -10.89 -8.30 16.84
N HIS A 45 -10.67 -9.56 16.48
CA HIS A 45 -11.01 -10.10 15.17
C HIS A 45 -12.53 -10.08 14.92
N GLU A 46 -13.33 -10.45 15.92
CA GLU A 46 -14.79 -10.38 15.87
C GLU A 46 -15.26 -8.93 15.72
N MET A 47 -14.69 -8.00 16.49
CA MET A 47 -15.03 -6.58 16.45
C MET A 47 -14.63 -5.92 15.13
N MET A 48 -13.45 -6.22 14.59
CA MET A 48 -13.03 -5.74 13.27
C MET A 48 -13.93 -6.27 12.15
N THR A 49 -14.33 -7.55 12.23
CA THR A 49 -15.27 -8.16 11.26
C THR A 49 -16.64 -7.49 11.32
N ARG A 50 -17.15 -7.23 12.53
CA ARG A 50 -18.42 -6.51 12.75
C ARG A 50 -18.33 -5.07 12.26
N LEU A 51 -17.23 -4.37 12.53
CA LEU A 51 -17.02 -2.98 12.14
C LEU A 51 -16.92 -2.84 10.61
N ASN A 52 -16.17 -3.71 9.95
CA ASN A 52 -16.08 -3.77 8.48
C ASN A 52 -17.44 -4.05 7.83
N SER A 53 -18.23 -4.94 8.43
CA SER A 53 -19.58 -5.27 7.96
C SER A 53 -20.54 -4.08 8.12
N ALA A 54 -20.47 -3.38 9.26
CA ALA A 54 -21.26 -2.19 9.53
C ALA A 54 -20.95 -1.05 8.55
N TYR A 55 -19.65 -0.80 8.31
CA TYR A 55 -19.23 0.23 7.36
C TYR A 55 -19.72 -0.05 5.94
N ALA A 56 -19.61 -1.29 5.47
CA ALA A 56 -20.10 -1.66 4.15
C ALA A 56 -21.61 -1.42 3.97
N VAL A 57 -22.42 -1.76 4.98
CA VAL A 57 -23.88 -1.54 4.97
C VAL A 57 -24.20 -0.05 4.97
N ALA A 58 -23.52 0.75 5.79
CA ALA A 58 -23.74 2.19 5.89
C ALA A 58 -23.35 2.93 4.59
N VAL A 59 -22.22 2.56 3.98
CA VAL A 59 -21.78 3.13 2.70
C VAL A 59 -22.79 2.84 1.58
N GLU A 60 -23.26 1.60 1.47
CA GLU A 60 -24.26 1.24 0.44
C GLU A 60 -25.59 1.98 0.65
N HIS A 61 -26.00 2.22 1.90
CA HIS A 61 -27.18 3.02 2.19
C HIS A 61 -27.02 4.50 1.80
N LEU A 62 -25.88 5.13 2.14
CA LEU A 62 -25.60 6.51 1.74
C LEU A 62 -25.51 6.66 0.21
N ARG A 63 -24.96 5.64 -0.47
CA ARG A 63 -24.91 5.55 -1.94
C ARG A 63 -26.30 5.56 -2.56
N ARG A 64 -27.23 4.75 -2.04
CA ARG A 64 -28.63 4.69 -2.52
C ARG A 64 -29.40 5.99 -2.32
N ARG A 65 -29.01 6.82 -1.35
CA ARG A 65 -29.64 8.13 -1.07
C ARG A 65 -29.06 9.29 -1.88
N GLY A 66 -28.14 9.04 -2.81
CA GLY A 66 -27.50 10.11 -3.59
C GLY A 66 -26.53 10.99 -2.78
N LYS A 67 -26.32 10.68 -1.49
CA LYS A 67 -25.23 11.20 -0.66
C LYS A 67 -24.01 10.27 -0.72
N GLY A 68 -23.85 9.61 -1.86
CA GLY A 68 -22.85 8.57 -2.05
C GLY A 68 -21.45 9.16 -2.03
N ILE A 69 -20.56 8.51 -1.28
CA ILE A 69 -19.12 8.54 -1.56
C ILE A 69 -18.96 8.16 -3.04
N PRO A 70 -18.40 9.01 -3.93
CA PRO A 70 -17.88 8.50 -5.18
C PRO A 70 -16.89 7.40 -4.81
N THR A 71 -17.14 6.18 -5.27
CA THR A 71 -16.21 5.06 -5.11
C THR A 71 -14.95 5.21 -5.99
N ASP A 72 -14.64 6.45 -6.36
CA ASP A 72 -13.41 6.96 -6.94
C ASP A 72 -12.76 7.85 -5.86
N GLY A 73 -11.69 7.36 -5.25
CA GLY A 73 -10.79 8.17 -4.41
C GLY A 73 -11.35 8.62 -3.06
N TYR A 74 -10.86 8.04 -1.96
CA TYR A 74 -10.80 8.78 -0.69
C TYR A 74 -9.53 8.47 0.10
N PHE A 75 -8.44 9.13 -0.32
CA PHE A 75 -7.70 10.08 0.49
C PHE A 75 -7.08 11.14 -0.44
N HIS A 76 -7.76 12.26 -0.69
CA HIS A 76 -7.09 13.50 -1.05
C HIS A 76 -7.04 14.35 0.22
N ASP A 77 -5.83 14.43 0.79
CA ASP A 77 -5.49 15.42 1.80
C ASP A 77 -5.43 16.79 1.11
N SER A 78 -6.10 17.78 1.69
CA SER A 78 -5.96 19.18 1.30
C SER A 78 -5.71 19.96 2.58
N SER A 79 -4.44 20.02 2.95
CA SER A 79 -3.91 21.04 3.84
C SER A 79 -3.82 22.36 3.06
N THR A 80 -4.96 23.07 2.97
CA THR A 80 -4.99 24.49 2.61
C THR A 80 -5.52 25.26 3.80
N SER A 81 -4.64 25.55 4.74
CA SER A 81 -4.86 26.57 5.77
C SER A 81 -4.46 27.93 5.21
N SER A 82 -5.42 28.61 4.59
CA SER A 82 -5.33 30.05 4.31
C SER A 82 -5.93 30.81 5.49
N GLY A 83 -5.11 31.59 6.19
CA GLY A 83 -5.54 32.58 7.18
C GLY A 83 -4.45 33.66 7.37
N PRO A 84 -4.78 34.95 7.50
CA PRO A 84 -3.90 36.05 7.05
C PRO A 84 -3.29 36.91 8.18
N ASN A 85 -2.26 37.69 7.80
CA ASN A 85 -1.59 38.80 8.51
C ASN A 85 -0.80 38.41 9.78
N GLY A 86 0.43 38.85 10.01
CA GLY A 86 1.33 39.79 9.34
C GLY A 86 2.45 40.08 10.36
N HIS A 87 3.62 40.54 9.91
CA HIS A 87 4.48 41.56 10.55
C HIS A 87 5.82 41.62 9.80
N SER A 88 6.01 42.75 9.14
CA SER A 88 7.24 43.25 8.56
C SER A 88 8.28 43.51 9.65
N HIS A 89 9.51 43.02 9.48
CA HIS A 89 10.69 43.79 9.88
C HIS A 89 11.85 43.59 8.90
N SER A 90 12.12 44.69 8.22
CA SER A 90 13.32 45.02 7.45
C SER A 90 14.59 44.80 8.25
N ARG A 91 15.58 44.14 7.63
CA ARG A 91 16.99 44.51 7.81
C ARG A 91 17.79 44.18 6.57
N ASN A 92 18.16 45.24 5.88
CA ASN A 92 19.10 45.28 4.77
C ASN A 92 20.46 45.73 5.32
N GLU A 93 21.53 45.08 4.89
CA GLU A 93 22.98 45.40 5.00
C GLU A 93 23.71 44.05 4.89
N GLY A 94 24.66 43.76 4.01
CA GLY A 94 25.37 44.52 2.99
C GLY A 94 26.59 43.67 2.60
N SER A 95 26.76 43.45 1.28
CA SER A 95 28.00 43.17 0.54
C SER A 95 29.07 42.22 1.12
N THR A 96 29.49 41.22 0.34
CA THR A 96 30.75 41.28 -0.43
C THR A 96 30.92 40.08 -1.37
N GLN A 97 31.62 40.36 -2.47
CA GLN A 97 31.91 39.51 -3.62
C GLN A 97 32.82 38.31 -3.29
N ALA A 98 32.47 37.16 -3.87
CA ALA A 98 33.30 36.03 -4.34
C ALA A 98 32.30 34.87 -4.48
N GLU A 99 32.14 34.13 -5.57
CA GLU A 99 33.13 33.62 -6.50
C GLU A 99 32.40 33.17 -7.76
N GLN A 100 33.05 33.41 -8.90
CA GLN A 100 32.76 32.73 -10.15
C GLN A 100 32.96 31.22 -9.95
N THR A 101 31.96 30.43 -10.30
CA THR A 101 32.04 29.23 -11.16
C THR A 101 30.82 28.36 -10.87
N HIS A 102 29.87 28.30 -11.80
CA HIS A 102 29.07 27.12 -12.16
C HIS A 102 28.04 27.55 -13.21
N ALA A 103 28.55 28.00 -14.37
CA ALA A 103 27.78 27.97 -15.61
C ALA A 103 27.89 26.55 -16.18
N ALA A 104 27.15 25.61 -15.58
CA ALA A 104 26.86 24.30 -16.14
C ALA A 104 25.67 23.73 -15.37
N TRP A 105 24.61 23.33 -16.07
CA TRP A 105 23.37 22.73 -15.54
C TRP A 105 22.34 23.71 -14.95
N SER A 106 22.06 24.78 -15.68
CA SER A 106 20.67 25.25 -15.79
C SER A 106 19.92 24.22 -16.64
N GLU A 107 19.45 23.12 -16.03
CA GLU A 107 18.41 22.32 -16.67
C GLU A 107 17.19 23.24 -16.83
N SER A 108 16.97 23.70 -18.06
CA SER A 108 15.69 24.26 -18.49
C SER A 108 14.58 23.38 -17.92
N PRO A 109 13.44 23.94 -17.44
CA PRO A 109 12.31 23.13 -16.99
C PRO A 109 11.99 22.11 -18.08
N SER A 110 12.38 20.86 -17.86
CA SER A 110 12.21 19.80 -18.83
C SER A 110 10.73 19.75 -19.12
N GLU A 111 10.35 19.90 -20.39
CA GLU A 111 8.98 19.79 -20.87
C GLU A 111 8.49 18.36 -20.57
N ARG A 112 8.05 18.13 -19.33
CA ARG A 112 7.38 16.91 -18.91
C ARG A 112 6.20 16.70 -19.83
N ASN A 113 5.96 15.45 -20.21
CA ASN A 113 4.87 15.15 -21.11
C ASN A 113 3.55 15.49 -20.39
N PRO A 114 2.74 16.44 -20.90
CA PRO A 114 1.54 16.89 -20.19
C PRO A 114 0.51 15.77 -20.02
N LYS A 115 0.51 14.77 -20.92
CA LYS A 115 -0.35 13.58 -20.79
C LYS A 115 0.16 12.63 -19.70
N PHE A 116 1.48 12.54 -19.52
CA PHE A 116 2.06 11.78 -18.43
C PHE A 116 1.66 12.40 -17.09
N ASP A 117 1.85 13.72 -16.93
CA ASP A 117 1.53 14.44 -15.70
C ASP A 117 0.03 14.41 -15.36
N ALA A 118 -0.83 14.42 -16.38
CA ALA A 118 -2.28 14.35 -16.19
C ALA A 118 -2.78 12.96 -15.75
N HIS A 119 -2.06 11.88 -16.05
CA HIS A 119 -2.56 10.50 -15.88
C HIS A 119 -1.75 9.67 -14.89
N PHE A 120 -0.44 9.80 -14.90
CA PHE A 120 0.47 8.96 -14.12
C PHE A 120 0.16 8.98 -12.62
N PRO A 121 -0.02 10.16 -11.95
CA PRO A 121 -0.33 10.19 -10.52
C PRO A 121 -1.60 9.41 -10.17
N GLY A 122 -2.68 9.59 -10.94
CA GLY A 122 -3.94 8.88 -10.71
C GLY A 122 -3.82 7.37 -10.90
N TYR A 123 -2.96 6.91 -11.82
CA TYR A 123 -2.71 5.48 -11.99
C TYR A 123 -1.86 4.90 -10.85
N CYS A 124 -0.89 5.66 -10.33
CA CYS A 124 -0.15 5.30 -9.11
C CYS A 124 -1.09 5.21 -7.90
N ASP A 125 -2.03 6.14 -7.75
CA ASP A 125 -3.03 6.10 -6.68
C ASP A 125 -3.89 4.84 -6.78
N GLU A 126 -4.33 4.44 -7.97
CA GLU A 126 -5.08 3.18 -8.17
C GLU A 126 -4.27 1.94 -7.76
N VAL A 127 -2.95 1.93 -7.99
CA VAL A 127 -2.05 0.87 -7.51
C VAL A 127 -2.03 0.88 -5.98
N ILE A 128 -1.76 2.02 -5.36
CA ILE A 128 -1.67 2.19 -3.90
C ILE A 128 -2.99 1.81 -3.22
N GLU A 129 -4.13 2.20 -3.78
CA GLU A 129 -5.46 1.81 -3.28
C GLU A 129 -5.68 0.29 -3.34
N ALA A 130 -5.25 -0.37 -4.42
CA ALA A 130 -5.36 -1.82 -4.52
C ALA A 130 -4.48 -2.52 -3.48
N LEU A 131 -3.25 -2.05 -3.28
CA LEU A 131 -2.36 -2.54 -2.23
C LEU A 131 -2.96 -2.31 -0.83
N TYR A 132 -3.55 -1.14 -0.60
CA TYR A 132 -4.21 -0.83 0.67
C TYR A 132 -5.35 -1.80 0.94
N LEU A 133 -6.22 -2.06 -0.04
CA LEU A 133 -7.29 -3.06 0.08
C LEU A 133 -6.74 -4.47 0.32
N TYR A 134 -5.60 -4.81 -0.26
CA TYR A 134 -4.95 -6.10 -0.02
C TYR A 134 -4.62 -6.27 1.46
N TYR A 135 -3.90 -5.31 2.04
CA TYR A 135 -3.43 -5.38 3.42
C TYR A 135 -4.50 -5.07 4.46
N GLN A 136 -5.47 -4.19 4.16
CA GLN A 136 -6.59 -3.88 5.05
C GLN A 136 -7.42 -5.12 5.41
N TYR A 137 -7.57 -6.04 4.47
CA TYR A 137 -8.30 -7.29 4.67
C TYR A 137 -7.39 -8.46 5.06
N GLY A 138 -6.11 -8.21 5.36
CA GLY A 138 -5.14 -9.23 5.75
C GLY A 138 -4.88 -10.26 4.65
N LEU A 139 -5.08 -9.92 3.38
CA LEU A 139 -5.05 -10.87 2.27
C LEU A 139 -3.66 -11.42 1.95
N GLU A 140 -2.61 -10.91 2.60
CA GLU A 140 -1.31 -11.57 2.68
C GLU A 140 -1.43 -12.97 3.28
N ASN A 141 -2.40 -13.20 4.16
CA ASN A 141 -2.71 -14.50 4.74
C ASN A 141 -3.50 -15.36 3.74
N LEU A 142 -2.88 -16.45 3.25
CA LEU A 142 -3.44 -17.27 2.16
C LEU A 142 -4.80 -17.89 2.49
N HIS A 143 -5.05 -18.28 3.75
CA HIS A 143 -6.31 -18.91 4.15
C HIS A 143 -7.50 -17.96 3.95
N LEU A 144 -7.32 -16.68 4.29
CA LEU A 144 -8.36 -15.63 4.16
C LEU A 144 -8.79 -15.40 2.70
N ARG A 145 -7.92 -15.69 1.72
CA ARG A 145 -8.22 -15.47 0.29
C ARG A 145 -9.35 -16.36 -0.24
N ASN A 146 -9.69 -17.43 0.48
CA ASN A 146 -10.72 -18.38 0.08
C ASN A 146 -12.00 -18.28 0.94
N GLU A 147 -12.02 -17.39 1.93
CA GLU A 147 -13.11 -17.31 2.90
C GLU A 147 -14.20 -16.32 2.48
N GLY A 148 -15.43 -16.80 2.33
CA GLY A 148 -16.65 -15.99 2.20
C GLY A 148 -16.50 -14.67 1.43
N ASN A 149 -16.74 -13.56 2.14
CA ASN A 149 -16.63 -12.20 1.57
C ASN A 149 -15.19 -11.78 1.26
N LEU A 150 -14.19 -12.32 1.97
CA LEU A 150 -12.78 -12.00 1.76
C LEU A 150 -12.27 -12.55 0.42
N ARG A 151 -12.79 -13.68 -0.05
CA ARG A 151 -12.55 -14.18 -1.41
C ARG A 151 -12.96 -13.17 -2.48
N PHE A 152 -14.12 -12.53 -2.30
CA PHE A 152 -14.58 -11.48 -3.22
C PHE A 152 -13.69 -10.25 -3.16
N ARG A 153 -13.26 -9.84 -1.95
CA ARG A 153 -12.30 -8.75 -1.76
C ARG A 153 -10.97 -9.03 -2.45
N TYR A 154 -10.40 -10.22 -2.23
CA TYR A 154 -9.17 -10.65 -2.90
C TYR A 154 -9.26 -10.59 -4.42
N ARG A 155 -10.32 -11.15 -5.02
CA ARG A 155 -10.53 -11.09 -6.48
C ARG A 155 -10.68 -9.64 -6.97
N THR A 156 -11.40 -8.81 -6.22
CA THR A 156 -11.59 -7.40 -6.54
C THR A 156 -10.28 -6.64 -6.50
N THR A 157 -9.48 -6.85 -5.45
CA THR A 157 -8.14 -6.26 -5.29
C THR A 157 -7.23 -6.62 -6.45
N LEU A 158 -7.13 -7.90 -6.81
CA LEU A 158 -6.32 -8.33 -7.96
C LEU A 158 -6.79 -7.74 -9.28
N LYS A 159 -8.12 -7.62 -9.48
CA LYS A 159 -8.69 -7.01 -10.68
C LYS A 159 -8.36 -5.52 -10.76
N ARG A 160 -8.42 -4.80 -9.64
CA ARG A 160 -8.05 -3.38 -9.56
C ARG A 160 -6.57 -3.17 -9.88
N LEU A 161 -5.70 -3.94 -9.21
CA LEU A 161 -4.26 -3.86 -9.44
C LEU A 161 -3.87 -4.19 -10.89
N LEU A 162 -4.51 -5.19 -11.49
CA LEU A 162 -4.29 -5.52 -12.91
C LEU A 162 -4.70 -4.36 -13.83
N LYS A 163 -5.88 -3.78 -13.61
CA LYS A 163 -6.37 -2.65 -14.40
C LYS A 163 -5.47 -1.42 -14.27
N ALA A 164 -4.95 -1.15 -13.07
CA ALA A 164 -4.01 -0.05 -12.84
C ALA A 164 -2.68 -0.30 -13.56
N ALA A 165 -2.16 -1.53 -13.53
CA ALA A 165 -0.96 -1.89 -14.29
C ALA A 165 -1.17 -1.78 -15.82
N GLU A 166 -2.34 -2.17 -16.34
CA GLU A 166 -2.69 -1.97 -17.75
C GLU A 166 -2.71 -0.48 -18.12
N LYS A 167 -3.33 0.37 -17.28
CA LYS A 167 -3.31 1.83 -17.46
C LYS A 167 -1.90 2.41 -17.48
N LEU A 168 -1.03 1.99 -16.57
CA LEU A 168 0.39 2.37 -16.58
C LEU A 168 1.06 1.93 -17.90
N SER A 169 0.86 0.69 -18.36
CA SER A 169 1.45 0.22 -19.61
C SER A 169 1.04 1.03 -20.85
N HIS A 170 -0.16 1.63 -20.85
CA HIS A 170 -0.57 2.52 -21.93
C HIS A 170 0.25 3.82 -22.02
N LEU A 171 0.90 4.24 -20.93
CA LEU A 171 1.79 5.39 -20.94
C LEU A 171 3.16 5.10 -21.58
N GLU A 172 3.53 3.82 -21.78
CA GLU A 172 4.79 3.44 -22.44
C GLU A 172 4.85 3.90 -23.92
N VAL A 173 3.70 4.19 -24.53
CA VAL A 173 3.59 4.65 -25.92
C VAL A 173 3.92 6.15 -26.05
N LEU A 174 3.94 6.90 -24.95
CA LEU A 174 4.25 8.32 -24.96
C LEU A 174 5.75 8.55 -25.18
N GLU A 175 6.09 9.69 -25.78
CA GLU A 175 7.46 10.20 -25.77
C GLU A 175 7.76 10.73 -24.36
N LEU A 176 8.53 9.94 -23.61
CA LEU A 176 8.87 10.19 -22.21
C LEU A 176 10.36 10.53 -22.06
N SER A 177 10.65 11.49 -21.19
CA SER A 177 12.00 11.75 -20.70
C SER A 177 12.58 10.51 -19.99
N ALA A 178 13.89 10.51 -19.76
CA ALA A 178 14.54 9.40 -19.04
C ALA A 178 13.97 9.25 -17.62
N ARG A 179 13.67 10.37 -16.95
CA ARG A 179 13.09 10.39 -15.61
C ARG A 179 11.68 9.79 -15.59
N GLU A 180 10.79 10.25 -16.47
CA GLU A 180 9.42 9.74 -16.55
C GLU A 180 9.37 8.24 -16.89
N ARG A 181 10.31 7.77 -17.72
CA ARG A 181 10.47 6.33 -18.01
C ARG A 181 10.84 5.54 -16.76
N LEU A 182 11.75 6.05 -15.94
CA LEU A 182 12.14 5.41 -14.69
C LEU A 182 10.98 5.37 -13.69
N GLU A 183 10.25 6.49 -13.54
CA GLU A 183 9.04 6.57 -12.70
C GLU A 183 7.97 5.56 -13.14
N LEU A 184 7.68 5.53 -14.45
CA LEU A 184 6.73 4.59 -15.04
C LEU A 184 7.15 3.13 -14.84
N GLU A 185 8.41 2.82 -15.17
CA GLU A 185 8.94 1.47 -15.04
C GLU A 185 8.88 1.00 -13.58
N GLY A 186 9.20 1.88 -12.63
CA GLY A 186 9.15 1.57 -11.21
C GLY A 186 7.79 1.06 -10.77
N TYR A 187 6.74 1.87 -11.00
CA TYR A 187 5.38 1.51 -10.62
C TYR A 187 4.84 0.31 -11.42
N LEU A 188 5.07 0.26 -12.73
CA LEU A 188 4.57 -0.83 -13.58
C LEU A 188 5.20 -2.18 -13.18
N ARG A 189 6.53 -2.24 -13.08
CA ARG A 189 7.25 -3.48 -12.75
C ARG A 189 6.96 -3.91 -11.32
N PHE A 190 6.88 -2.97 -10.37
CA PHE A 190 6.46 -3.27 -9.01
C PHE A 190 5.04 -3.87 -8.97
N SER A 191 4.08 -3.24 -9.65
CA SER A 191 2.68 -3.69 -9.69
C SER A 191 2.54 -5.12 -10.24
N LEU A 192 3.25 -5.43 -11.32
CA LEU A 192 3.25 -6.76 -11.93
C LEU A 192 3.93 -7.81 -11.02
N ALA A 193 5.06 -7.45 -10.39
CA ALA A 193 5.73 -8.33 -9.44
C ALA A 193 4.86 -8.62 -8.21
N PHE A 194 4.20 -7.59 -7.68
CA PHE A 194 3.26 -7.73 -6.56
C PHE A 194 2.09 -8.63 -6.94
N LEU A 195 1.47 -8.38 -8.10
CA LEU A 195 0.35 -9.19 -8.60
C LEU A 195 0.74 -10.65 -8.77
N ARG A 196 1.97 -10.93 -9.23
CA ARG A 196 2.49 -12.31 -9.32
C ARG A 196 2.61 -12.96 -7.94
N CYS A 197 3.17 -12.27 -6.95
CA CYS A 197 3.29 -12.77 -5.58
C CYS A 197 1.92 -12.94 -4.90
N ALA A 198 1.02 -11.99 -5.09
CA ALA A 198 -0.32 -12.00 -4.51
C ALA A 198 -1.19 -13.14 -5.08
N LYS A 199 -1.05 -13.46 -6.37
CA LYS A 199 -1.67 -14.64 -7.01
C LYS A 199 -1.01 -15.95 -6.57
N GLY A 200 0.30 -15.89 -6.32
CA GLY A 200 1.10 -16.98 -5.78
C GLY A 200 0.89 -17.17 -4.28
N GLY A 201 1.73 -18.01 -3.69
CA GLY A 201 1.62 -18.40 -2.29
C GLY A 201 1.40 -19.89 -2.12
N ILE A 202 2.16 -20.44 -1.18
CA ILE A 202 2.16 -21.85 -0.84
C ILE A 202 1.71 -21.98 0.61
N VAL A 203 0.68 -22.77 0.85
CA VAL A 203 0.26 -23.11 2.22
C VAL A 203 1.27 -24.07 2.82
N PHE A 204 1.68 -23.79 4.06
CA PHE A 204 2.55 -24.70 4.81
C PHE A 204 1.90 -26.08 4.89
N MET A 205 2.62 -27.10 4.41
CA MET A 205 2.27 -28.49 4.64
C MET A 205 3.34 -29.11 5.53
N PRO A 206 2.98 -29.66 6.70
CA PRO A 206 3.91 -30.40 7.53
C PRO A 206 4.53 -31.54 6.71
N SER A 207 5.85 -31.54 6.61
CA SER A 207 6.60 -32.64 6.01
C SER A 207 7.35 -33.39 7.11
N LEU A 208 7.47 -34.71 6.98
CA LEU A 208 8.27 -35.53 7.90
C LEU A 208 9.77 -35.17 7.87
N GLY A 209 10.23 -34.48 6.82
CA GLY A 209 11.63 -34.07 6.65
C GLY A 209 11.94 -32.67 7.19
N ASN A 210 13.17 -32.50 7.70
CA ASN A 210 13.71 -31.21 8.13
C ASN A 210 13.93 -30.22 6.97
N TYR A 211 14.09 -30.72 5.75
CA TYR A 211 14.41 -29.91 4.57
C TYR A 211 13.30 -28.89 4.24
N GLU A 212 12.07 -29.36 4.01
CA GLU A 212 10.93 -28.49 3.69
C GLU A 212 10.54 -27.58 4.86
N THR A 213 10.68 -28.05 6.10
CA THR A 213 10.44 -27.24 7.28
C THR A 213 11.42 -26.07 7.38
N LYS A 214 12.71 -26.29 7.08
CA LYS A 214 13.71 -25.22 7.07
C LYS A 214 13.50 -24.26 5.91
N ALA A 215 13.22 -24.75 4.70
CA ALA A 215 12.87 -23.93 3.55
C ALA A 215 11.67 -23.01 3.86
N HIS A 216 10.62 -23.57 4.47
CA HIS A 216 9.46 -22.81 4.89
C HIS A 216 9.80 -21.71 5.91
N ARG A 217 10.68 -21.98 6.89
CA ARG A 217 11.06 -20.98 7.89
C ARG A 217 11.69 -19.76 7.25
N HIS A 218 12.69 -19.96 6.38
CA HIS A 218 13.34 -18.87 5.67
C HIS A 218 12.35 -18.13 4.75
N TYR A 219 11.59 -18.87 3.95
CA TYR A 219 10.57 -18.30 3.08
C TYR A 219 9.52 -17.47 3.84
N ASN A 220 8.98 -17.99 4.94
CA ASN A 220 7.95 -17.33 5.73
C ASN A 220 8.52 -16.11 6.46
N HIS A 221 9.76 -16.19 6.96
CA HIS A 221 10.42 -15.04 7.58
C HIS A 221 10.61 -13.90 6.57
N ALA A 222 11.18 -14.20 5.38
CA ALA A 222 11.30 -13.25 4.29
C ALA A 222 9.95 -12.65 3.88
N SER A 223 8.92 -13.49 3.76
CA SER A 223 7.57 -13.07 3.38
C SER A 223 7.01 -12.01 4.31
N ARG A 224 7.13 -12.24 5.63
CA ARG A 224 6.67 -11.28 6.65
C ARG A 224 7.47 -9.98 6.61
N ILE A 225 8.77 -10.06 6.39
CA ILE A 225 9.62 -8.86 6.24
C ILE A 225 9.15 -8.06 5.01
N LEU A 226 8.94 -8.72 3.88
CA LEU A 226 8.50 -8.08 2.63
C LEU A 226 7.14 -7.40 2.78
N ASP A 227 6.15 -8.09 3.33
CA ASP A 227 4.82 -7.51 3.53
C ASP A 227 4.88 -6.29 4.47
N ASN A 228 5.68 -6.35 5.53
CA ASN A 228 5.90 -5.20 6.40
C ASN A 228 6.64 -4.07 5.70
N ALA A 229 7.61 -4.37 4.83
CA ALA A 229 8.33 -3.37 4.07
C ALA A 229 7.43 -2.62 3.09
N VAL A 230 6.55 -3.34 2.37
CA VAL A 230 5.53 -2.73 1.52
C VAL A 230 4.57 -1.88 2.36
N LYS A 231 4.13 -2.40 3.53
CA LYS A 231 3.26 -1.63 4.43
C LYS A 231 3.88 -0.32 4.89
N ARG A 232 5.17 -0.31 5.24
CA ARG A 232 5.91 0.92 5.58
C ARG A 232 5.98 1.85 4.38
N ALA A 233 6.52 1.34 3.26
CA ALA A 233 6.76 2.12 2.05
C ALA A 233 5.55 2.93 1.57
N PHE A 234 4.33 2.40 1.69
CA PHE A 234 3.13 3.06 1.18
C PHE A 234 2.15 3.55 2.25
N PHE A 235 2.24 3.03 3.47
CA PHE A 235 1.16 3.18 4.47
C PHE A 235 1.67 3.40 5.90
N ASP A 236 2.88 3.94 6.09
CA ASP A 236 3.64 4.07 7.35
C ASP A 236 2.81 4.13 8.66
N ASN A 237 1.68 4.83 8.69
CA ASN A 237 0.84 5.01 9.90
C ASN A 237 -0.49 4.21 9.94
N HIS A 238 -0.83 3.46 8.90
CA HIS A 238 -2.12 2.76 8.79
C HIS A 238 -2.07 1.30 9.23
N PHE A 239 -0.93 0.64 9.14
CA PHE A 239 -0.79 -0.79 9.46
C PHE A 239 0.26 -1.10 10.53
N LEU A 240 1.02 -0.11 10.99
CA LEU A 240 2.19 -0.32 11.85
C LEU A 240 2.24 0.68 12.99
N THR A 241 2.85 0.29 14.10
CA THR A 241 3.18 1.19 15.21
C THR A 241 4.28 2.17 14.80
N PRO A 242 4.36 3.37 15.41
CA PRO A 242 5.43 4.32 15.11
C PRO A 242 6.76 3.77 15.64
N SER A 243 7.47 3.02 14.80
CA SER A 243 8.76 2.41 15.13
C SER A 243 9.57 2.18 13.86
N ASN A 244 10.71 2.88 13.79
CA ASN A 244 11.79 2.85 12.82
C ASN A 244 11.37 2.81 11.33
N SER A 245 11.73 3.89 10.64
CA SER A 245 11.70 3.99 9.17
C SER A 245 12.19 2.70 8.50
N LEU A 246 11.63 2.37 7.33
CA LEU A 246 12.09 1.24 6.52
C LEU A 246 13.60 1.33 6.31
N SER A 247 14.37 0.45 6.95
CA SER A 247 15.83 0.44 6.84
C SER A 247 16.27 -0.41 5.65
N GLN A 248 17.36 0.01 4.99
CA GLN A 248 18.00 -0.78 3.94
C GLN A 248 18.39 -2.18 4.45
N GLU A 249 18.80 -2.28 5.72
CA GLU A 249 19.12 -3.54 6.40
C GLU A 249 17.93 -4.51 6.44
N THR A 250 16.70 -4.00 6.60
CA THR A 250 15.49 -4.82 6.63
C THR A 250 15.25 -5.49 5.27
N LEU A 251 15.43 -4.74 4.18
CA LEU A 251 15.28 -5.28 2.82
C LEU A 251 16.42 -6.23 2.46
N SER A 252 17.65 -5.94 2.88
CA SER A 252 18.80 -6.85 2.71
C SER A 252 18.61 -8.18 3.46
N LEU A 253 18.04 -8.16 4.67
CA LEU A 253 17.70 -9.40 5.38
C LEU A 253 16.62 -10.20 4.62
N CYS A 254 15.58 -9.53 4.10
CA CYS A 254 14.56 -10.18 3.27
C CYS A 254 15.19 -10.87 2.05
N GLU A 255 16.08 -10.16 1.35
CA GLU A 255 16.81 -10.67 0.19
C GLU A 255 17.66 -11.90 0.55
N GLN A 256 18.44 -11.83 1.63
CA GLN A 256 19.27 -12.92 2.10
C GLN A 256 18.45 -14.18 2.41
N GLU A 257 17.33 -14.04 3.10
CA GLU A 257 16.44 -15.15 3.45
C GLU A 257 15.85 -15.82 2.19
N LEU A 258 15.49 -15.05 1.17
CA LEU A 258 15.01 -15.59 -0.12
C LEU A 258 16.13 -16.27 -0.90
N LEU A 259 17.34 -15.71 -0.88
CA LEU A 259 18.53 -16.31 -1.51
C LEU A 259 18.92 -17.63 -0.83
N ILE A 260 18.75 -17.77 0.48
CA ILE A 260 18.94 -19.03 1.19
C ILE A 260 17.97 -20.10 0.65
N VAL A 261 16.70 -19.76 0.44
CA VAL A 261 15.71 -20.68 -0.18
C VAL A 261 16.14 -21.07 -1.60
N ARG A 262 16.58 -20.09 -2.41
CA ARG A 262 17.01 -20.31 -3.80
C ARG A 262 18.31 -21.09 -3.92
N GLY A 263 19.26 -20.90 -3.02
CA GLY A 263 20.59 -21.53 -3.08
C GLY A 263 20.64 -22.88 -2.37
N GLY A 264 19.92 -23.03 -1.25
CA GLY A 264 19.99 -24.20 -0.38
C GLY A 264 18.83 -25.18 -0.53
N TYR A 265 17.74 -24.80 -1.20
CA TYR A 265 16.51 -25.59 -1.24
C TYR A 265 15.89 -25.72 -2.63
N ALA A 266 16.70 -26.09 -3.65
CA ALA A 266 16.26 -26.17 -5.06
C ALA A 266 15.05 -27.10 -5.30
N GLU A 267 14.97 -28.21 -4.56
CA GLU A 267 13.85 -29.17 -4.66
C GLU A 267 12.64 -28.78 -3.80
N SER A 268 12.73 -27.73 -3.00
CA SER A 268 11.62 -27.30 -2.15
C SER A 268 10.54 -26.63 -3.00
N ARG A 269 9.28 -26.85 -2.64
CA ARG A 269 8.14 -26.11 -3.21
C ARG A 269 8.30 -24.59 -3.12
N TYR A 270 8.99 -24.08 -2.10
CA TYR A 270 9.18 -22.64 -1.89
C TYR A 270 10.21 -22.01 -2.84
N TYR A 271 10.96 -22.80 -3.61
CA TYR A 271 12.02 -22.34 -4.52
C TYR A 271 11.53 -21.34 -5.57
N GLU A 272 10.42 -21.65 -6.25
CA GLU A 272 9.85 -20.79 -7.29
C GLU A 272 9.22 -19.53 -6.69
N ASP A 273 8.46 -19.68 -5.59
CA ASP A 273 7.78 -18.56 -4.95
C ASP A 273 8.78 -17.58 -4.32
N ALA A 274 9.88 -18.08 -3.76
CA ALA A 274 11.00 -17.24 -3.31
C ALA A 274 11.59 -16.40 -4.46
N GLY A 275 11.67 -16.96 -5.67
CA GLY A 275 12.12 -16.22 -6.87
C GLY A 275 11.14 -15.13 -7.31
N PHE A 276 9.83 -15.31 -7.13
CA PHE A 276 8.85 -14.23 -7.35
C PHE A 276 9.01 -13.12 -6.31
N LYS A 277 9.20 -13.47 -5.03
CA LYS A 277 9.38 -12.48 -3.95
C LYS A 277 10.70 -11.74 -4.05
N LEU A 278 11.78 -12.38 -4.51
CA LEU A 278 13.07 -11.72 -4.72
C LEU A 278 12.94 -10.60 -5.75
N ARG A 279 12.26 -10.87 -6.87
CA ARG A 279 11.92 -9.84 -7.86
C ARG A 279 11.07 -8.72 -7.25
N LEU A 280 10.12 -9.03 -6.38
CA LEU A 280 9.32 -7.99 -5.72
C LEU A 280 10.18 -7.10 -4.80
N VAL A 281 11.13 -7.68 -4.05
CA VAL A 281 12.10 -6.94 -3.23
C VAL A 281 12.93 -6.00 -4.11
N GLU A 282 13.49 -6.51 -5.22
CA GLU A 282 14.28 -5.71 -6.17
C GLU A 282 13.47 -4.51 -6.71
N ARG A 283 12.20 -4.73 -7.09
CA ARG A 283 11.32 -3.67 -7.60
C ARG A 283 10.91 -2.68 -6.52
N LEU A 284 10.73 -3.13 -5.28
CA LEU A 284 10.46 -2.23 -4.16
C LEU A 284 11.70 -1.36 -3.87
N ILE A 285 12.90 -1.93 -3.83
CA ILE A 285 14.15 -1.18 -3.64
C ILE A 285 14.33 -0.15 -4.75
N PHE A 286 14.07 -0.53 -6.01
CA PHE A 286 14.13 0.39 -7.13
C PHE A 286 13.16 1.55 -6.95
N LEU A 287 11.90 1.26 -6.62
CA LEU A 287 10.84 2.26 -6.44
C LEU A 287 11.12 3.24 -5.29
N LEU A 288 11.76 2.77 -4.21
CA LEU A 288 12.15 3.61 -3.07
C LEU A 288 13.35 4.54 -3.34
N LYS A 289 14.04 4.35 -4.46
CA LYS A 289 15.20 5.16 -4.88
C LYS A 289 14.85 6.19 -5.97
N LEU A 290 13.64 6.15 -6.50
CA LEU A 290 13.11 7.15 -7.44
C LEU A 290 12.80 8.46 -6.70
#